data_AF-A0A165GE97-F1
#
_entry.id   AF-A0A165GE97-F1
#
_cell.length_a   1.000
_cell.length_b   1.000
_cell.length_c   1.000
_cell.angle_alpha   90.00
_cell.angle_beta   90.00
_cell.angle_gamma   90.00
#
_symmetry.space_group_name_H-M   'P 1'
#
loop_
_entity.id
_entity.type
_entity.pdbx_description
1 polymer ?
#
loop_
_entity_poly.entity_id
_entity_poly.type
_entity_poly.pdbx_seq_one_letter_code
_entity_poly.pdbx_strand_id
1 'polypeptide(L)'
;MIPATYPGAISGSALTQAFISDQLQKISNSPASTNEKNLLQATILYAPSMRGKLNIAWAVNDVELERLTDLAKYYWTNIIVPVRSAGGRTPAPSSHPFHDHFELTMTLESAKCLSTLKVRLMQALVCNGYKCVITGKVDSKHASQVTTLTGLDKTEAAHIMPFSLNNFEEMNVPMVCYNRLMLSSTAIWTALQTFSGHILDGLKGNGINSLENVLTLEACMHQMFSELVLALEPIEAKPNVYCILTWDYVTDSREFLPEVITLNCIFIPHMHGLVSFSPTWTTCHASICKVLHTSGHAKELDRILEDLDDGGISALSHDSSMADLLEVVLLTAVAVS
;
A
#
# COMPACT_ATOMS: atom_id res chain seq x y z
N MET A 1 -52.17 -32.51 10.18
CA MET A 1 -51.62 -31.13 10.22
C MET A 1 -50.22 -31.22 10.81
N ILE A 2 -49.20 -31.14 9.97
CA ILE A 2 -47.81 -31.00 10.40
C ILE A 2 -47.53 -29.49 10.41
N PRO A 3 -47.01 -28.89 11.49
CA PRO A 3 -46.72 -27.47 11.50
C PRO A 3 -45.55 -27.21 10.52
N ALA A 4 -45.87 -26.54 9.41
CA ALA A 4 -44.90 -26.05 8.45
C ALA A 4 -44.26 -24.77 8.98
N THR A 5 -43.31 -24.91 9.91
CA THR A 5 -42.27 -23.90 10.11
C THR A 5 -40.99 -24.46 9.53
N TYR A 6 -40.91 -24.47 8.20
CA TYR A 6 -39.63 -24.53 7.51
C TYR A 6 -38.98 -23.14 7.70
N PRO A 7 -37.86 -23.01 8.43
CA PRO A 7 -37.07 -21.80 8.33
C PRO A 7 -36.63 -21.71 6.87
N GLY A 8 -36.98 -20.62 6.19
CA GLY A 8 -36.55 -20.40 4.81
C GLY A 8 -35.03 -20.56 4.68
N ALA A 9 -34.57 -21.02 3.51
CA ALA A 9 -33.15 -21.20 3.24
C ALA A 9 -32.38 -19.92 3.62
N ILE A 10 -31.40 -20.06 4.50
CA ILE A 10 -30.52 -18.96 4.92
C ILE A 10 -29.81 -18.45 3.66
N SER A 11 -29.84 -17.13 3.42
CA SER A 11 -29.17 -16.55 2.26
C SER A 11 -27.65 -16.80 2.33
N GLY A 12 -27.00 -16.93 1.17
CA GLY A 12 -25.54 -17.11 1.11
C GLY A 12 -24.77 -16.00 1.84
N SER A 13 -25.28 -14.76 1.83
CA SER A 13 -24.70 -13.63 2.56
C SER A 13 -24.73 -13.81 4.08
N ALA A 14 -25.82 -14.36 4.63
CA ALA A 14 -25.95 -14.59 6.06
C ALA A 14 -25.02 -15.72 6.54
N LEU A 15 -24.85 -16.77 5.72
CA LEU A 15 -23.88 -17.84 6.00
C LEU A 15 -22.44 -17.32 5.96
N THR A 16 -22.09 -16.47 5.00
CA THR A 16 -20.77 -15.82 4.95
C THR A 16 -20.50 -14.96 6.18
N GLN A 17 -21.48 -14.17 6.62
CA GLN A 17 -21.32 -13.32 7.80
C GLN A 17 -21.20 -14.13 9.10
N ALA A 18 -21.94 -15.23 9.21
CA ALA A 18 -21.84 -16.15 10.33
C ALA A 18 -20.43 -16.79 10.38
N PHE A 19 -19.95 -17.31 9.25
CA PHE A 19 -18.60 -17.89 9.17
C PHE A 19 -17.51 -16.88 9.57
N ILE A 20 -17.57 -15.65 9.06
CA ILE A 20 -16.61 -14.59 9.45
C ILE A 20 -16.68 -14.32 10.97
N SER A 21 -17.89 -14.29 11.54
CA SER A 21 -18.07 -14.05 12.97
C SER A 21 -17.47 -15.17 13.83
N ASP A 22 -17.61 -16.43 13.40
CA ASP A 22 -17.01 -17.58 14.07
C ASP A 22 -15.47 -17.46 14.10
N GLN A 23 -14.85 -17.01 13.00
CA GLN A 23 -13.40 -16.82 12.95
C GLN A 23 -12.92 -15.65 13.82
N LEU A 24 -13.69 -14.56 13.88
CA LEU A 24 -13.41 -13.46 14.80
C LEU A 24 -13.48 -13.92 16.27
N GLN A 25 -14.45 -14.78 16.61
CA GLN A 25 -14.56 -15.38 17.93
C GLN A 25 -13.39 -16.33 18.23
N LYS A 26 -12.97 -17.14 17.26
CA LYS A 26 -11.76 -17.99 17.36
C LYS A 26 -10.53 -17.15 17.69
N ILE A 27 -10.33 -16.03 17.00
CA ILE A 27 -9.21 -15.11 17.27
C ILE A 27 -9.28 -14.56 18.70
N SER A 28 -10.46 -14.09 19.14
CA SER A 28 -10.65 -13.56 20.50
C SER A 28 -10.27 -14.57 21.58
N ASN A 29 -10.62 -15.83 21.37
CA ASN A 29 -10.37 -16.93 22.31
C ASN A 29 -8.93 -17.49 22.27
N SER A 30 -8.10 -17.02 21.33
CA SER A 30 -6.75 -17.56 21.15
C SER A 30 -5.78 -17.15 22.26
N PRO A 31 -4.66 -17.86 22.45
CA PRO A 31 -3.61 -17.45 23.39
C PRO A 31 -2.71 -16.32 22.85
N ALA A 32 -2.92 -15.86 21.62
CA ALA A 32 -2.13 -14.78 21.01
C ALA A 32 -2.19 -13.48 21.80
N SER A 33 -1.20 -12.61 21.62
CA SER A 33 -1.20 -11.30 22.29
C SER A 33 -2.36 -10.43 21.83
N THR A 34 -2.72 -9.41 22.62
CA THR A 34 -3.79 -8.45 22.25
C THR A 34 -3.53 -7.81 20.89
N ASN A 35 -2.29 -7.41 20.62
CA ASN A 35 -1.91 -6.79 19.35
C ASN A 35 -2.08 -7.76 18.17
N GLU A 36 -1.61 -9.01 18.30
CA GLU A 36 -1.75 -10.04 17.26
C GLU A 36 -3.22 -10.36 16.97
N LYS A 37 -4.06 -10.43 18.02
CA LYS A 37 -5.52 -10.59 17.88
C LYS A 37 -6.13 -9.42 17.11
N ASN A 38 -5.81 -8.19 17.52
CA ASN A 38 -6.31 -6.99 16.88
C ASN A 38 -5.88 -6.92 15.41
N LEU A 39 -4.64 -7.33 15.09
CA LEU A 39 -4.14 -7.38 13.72
C LEU A 39 -4.93 -8.36 12.85
N LEU A 40 -5.14 -9.59 13.32
CA LEU A 40 -5.91 -10.58 12.57
C LEU A 40 -7.38 -10.16 12.39
N GLN A 41 -8.00 -9.65 13.46
CA GLN A 41 -9.37 -9.14 13.39
C GLN A 41 -9.49 -7.99 12.41
N ALA A 42 -8.59 -7.00 12.49
CA ALA A 42 -8.56 -5.87 11.56
C ALA A 42 -8.33 -6.33 10.12
N THR A 43 -7.44 -7.31 9.90
CA THR A 43 -7.16 -7.87 8.56
C THR A 43 -8.41 -8.51 7.95
N ILE A 44 -9.22 -9.23 8.74
CA ILE A 44 -10.52 -9.75 8.27
C ILE A 44 -11.51 -8.61 8.03
N LEU A 45 -11.66 -7.68 8.98
CA LEU A 45 -12.70 -6.66 8.95
C LEU A 45 -12.51 -5.67 7.79
N TYR A 46 -11.26 -5.30 7.51
CA TYR A 46 -10.91 -4.27 6.53
C TYR A 46 -10.35 -4.83 5.23
N ALA A 47 -10.34 -6.14 5.01
CA ALA A 47 -9.95 -6.69 3.71
C ALA A 47 -10.78 -6.02 2.57
N PRO A 48 -10.15 -5.56 1.49
CA PRO A 48 -10.77 -4.72 0.45
C PRO A 48 -12.03 -5.28 -0.21
N SER A 49 -12.17 -6.60 -0.26
CA SER A 49 -13.29 -7.28 -0.89
C SER A 49 -13.84 -8.39 -0.01
N MET A 50 -15.10 -8.79 -0.24
CA MET A 50 -15.68 -9.95 0.46
C MET A 50 -14.86 -11.22 0.24
N ARG A 51 -14.28 -11.40 -0.95
CA ARG A 51 -13.36 -12.51 -1.23
C ARG A 51 -12.10 -12.43 -0.38
N GLY A 52 -11.53 -11.23 -0.23
CA GLY A 52 -10.42 -10.98 0.70
C GLY A 52 -10.79 -11.38 2.14
N LYS A 53 -11.93 -10.90 2.65
CA LYS A 53 -12.40 -11.23 4.01
C LYS A 53 -12.52 -12.74 4.21
N LEU A 54 -13.11 -13.43 3.23
CA LEU A 54 -13.25 -14.88 3.24
C LEU A 54 -11.92 -15.61 3.17
N ASN A 55 -10.97 -15.17 2.34
CA ASN A 55 -9.65 -15.79 2.26
C ASN A 55 -8.93 -15.76 3.61
N ILE A 56 -8.95 -14.61 4.30
CA ILE A 56 -8.33 -14.46 5.62
C ILE A 56 -9.09 -15.29 6.67
N ALA A 57 -10.43 -15.28 6.64
CA ALA A 57 -11.25 -16.11 7.51
C ALA A 57 -10.95 -17.61 7.34
N TRP A 58 -10.76 -18.09 6.11
CA TRP A 58 -10.31 -19.46 5.83
C TRP A 58 -8.91 -19.73 6.36
N ALA A 59 -7.96 -18.81 6.17
CA ALA A 59 -6.63 -18.95 6.74
C ALA A 59 -6.66 -19.08 8.27
N VAL A 60 -7.53 -18.31 8.94
CA VAL A 60 -7.75 -18.42 10.40
C VAL A 60 -8.42 -19.74 10.76
N ASN A 61 -9.38 -20.19 9.96
CA ASN A 61 -10.08 -21.47 10.18
C ASN A 61 -9.10 -22.65 10.16
N ASP A 62 -8.20 -22.67 9.19
CA ASP A 62 -7.32 -23.81 8.90
C ASP A 62 -6.08 -23.88 9.81
N VAL A 63 -5.81 -22.82 10.58
CA VAL A 63 -4.69 -22.73 11.52
C VAL A 63 -5.15 -23.08 12.94
N GLU A 64 -4.38 -23.92 13.64
CA GLU A 64 -4.62 -24.24 15.05
C GLU A 64 -4.57 -22.98 15.94
N LEU A 65 -5.31 -22.99 17.05
CA LEU A 65 -5.49 -21.81 17.90
C LEU A 65 -4.16 -21.22 18.41
N GLU A 66 -3.22 -22.10 18.74
CA GLU A 66 -1.87 -21.76 19.25
C GLU A 66 -0.97 -21.16 18.17
N ARG A 67 -1.32 -21.35 16.89
CA ARG A 67 -0.53 -20.90 15.73
C ARG A 67 -1.06 -19.62 15.10
N LEU A 68 -2.12 -19.03 15.65
CA LEU A 68 -2.66 -17.75 15.16
C LEU A 68 -1.64 -16.60 15.29
N THR A 69 -0.73 -16.66 16.27
CA THR A 69 0.41 -15.73 16.35
C THR A 69 1.27 -15.77 15.09
N ASP A 70 1.56 -16.95 14.53
CA ASP A 70 2.35 -17.07 13.29
C ASP A 70 1.61 -16.45 12.09
N LEU A 71 0.29 -16.61 12.03
CA LEU A 71 -0.54 -16.02 10.98
C LEU A 71 -0.60 -14.50 11.10
N ALA A 72 -0.69 -13.96 12.32
CA ALA A 72 -0.61 -12.52 12.56
C ALA A 72 0.73 -11.97 12.06
N LYS A 73 1.84 -12.62 12.45
CA LYS A 73 3.19 -12.28 12.00
C LYS A 73 3.32 -12.36 10.49
N TYR A 74 2.71 -13.34 9.83
CA TYR A 74 2.72 -13.45 8.38
C TYR A 74 2.13 -12.20 7.69
N TYR A 75 0.95 -11.73 8.11
CA TYR A 75 0.37 -10.51 7.51
C TYR A 75 1.13 -9.25 7.91
N TRP A 76 1.67 -9.20 9.12
CA TRP A 76 2.54 -8.11 9.57
C TRP A 76 3.78 -7.95 8.66
N THR A 77 4.54 -9.03 8.48
CA THR A 77 5.81 -9.04 7.74
C THR A 77 5.66 -9.04 6.23
N ASN A 78 4.53 -9.50 5.69
CA ASN A 78 4.32 -9.61 4.24
C ASN A 78 3.34 -8.59 3.65
N ILE A 79 2.67 -7.77 4.47
CA ILE A 79 1.80 -6.69 3.98
C ILE A 79 2.19 -5.36 4.60
N ILE A 80 2.06 -5.25 5.92
CA ILE A 80 2.11 -3.95 6.59
C ILE A 80 3.52 -3.36 6.55
N VAL A 81 4.52 -4.12 7.00
CA VAL A 81 5.91 -3.68 7.06
C VAL A 81 6.48 -3.38 5.68
N PRO A 82 6.32 -4.25 4.65
CA PRO A 82 6.81 -3.95 3.31
C PRO A 82 6.18 -2.69 2.72
N VAL A 83 4.86 -2.51 2.83
CA VAL A 83 4.17 -1.36 2.23
C VAL A 83 4.61 -0.05 2.91
N ARG A 84 4.74 -0.04 4.25
CA ARG A 84 5.21 1.13 5.01
C ARG A 84 6.67 1.46 4.75
N SER A 85 7.54 0.44 4.69
CA SER A 85 9.00 0.63 4.51
C SER A 85 9.35 0.99 3.08
N ALA A 86 8.58 0.50 2.11
CA ALA A 86 8.72 0.81 0.69
C ALA A 86 8.13 2.18 0.31
N GLY A 87 7.18 2.69 1.10
CA GLY A 87 6.52 3.98 0.87
C GLY A 87 7.51 5.14 0.80
N GLY A 88 7.22 6.15 -0.04
CA GLY A 88 7.98 7.40 -0.12
C GLY A 88 9.31 7.30 -0.86
N ARG A 89 9.66 6.09 -1.31
CA ARG A 89 10.91 5.79 -2.01
C ARG A 89 10.77 5.78 -3.55
N THR A 90 9.75 6.45 -4.09
CA THR A 90 9.59 6.56 -5.55
C THR A 90 10.74 7.38 -6.15
N PRO A 91 11.47 6.88 -7.17
CA PRO A 91 12.53 7.65 -7.81
C PRO A 91 11.98 8.97 -8.38
N ALA A 92 12.57 10.09 -7.96
CA ALA A 92 12.16 11.40 -8.44
C ALA A 92 12.33 11.48 -9.98
N PRO A 93 11.38 12.08 -10.72
CA PRO A 93 11.57 12.35 -12.14
C PRO A 93 12.71 13.37 -12.32
N SER A 94 13.95 12.88 -12.46
CA SER A 94 15.10 13.76 -12.62
C SER A 94 15.00 14.55 -13.93
N SER A 95 15.03 15.88 -13.81
CA SER A 95 15.05 16.83 -14.93
C SER A 95 16.45 17.42 -15.16
N HIS A 96 17.50 16.81 -14.60
CA HIS A 96 18.86 17.34 -14.68
C HIS A 96 19.70 16.62 -15.75
N PRO A 97 20.21 17.33 -16.77
CA PRO A 97 21.18 16.81 -17.74
C PRO A 97 22.60 16.59 -17.17
N PHE A 98 22.82 16.80 -15.86
CA PHE A 98 24.17 16.88 -15.27
C PHE A 98 24.37 16.04 -14.00
N HIS A 99 23.47 15.11 -13.67
CA HIS A 99 23.73 14.11 -12.63
C HIS A 99 24.20 12.81 -13.28
N ASP A 100 25.39 12.87 -13.87
CA ASP A 100 26.07 11.76 -14.56
C ASP A 100 27.27 11.24 -13.75
N HIS A 101 27.21 11.36 -12.42
CA HIS A 101 28.24 10.88 -11.50
C HIS A 101 27.70 9.90 -10.45
N PHE A 102 26.90 8.95 -10.90
CA PHE A 102 26.79 7.66 -10.24
C PHE A 102 26.95 6.57 -11.29
N GLU A 103 28.20 6.23 -11.62
CA GLU A 103 28.52 4.94 -12.25
C GLU A 103 28.29 3.84 -11.21
N LEU A 104 27.02 3.54 -10.92
CA LEU A 104 26.62 2.17 -10.65
C LEU A 104 26.47 1.53 -12.03
N THR A 105 27.04 0.34 -12.20
CA THR A 105 26.90 -0.51 -13.38
C THR A 105 25.43 -0.88 -13.59
N MET A 106 24.66 0.06 -14.14
CA MET A 106 23.26 -0.13 -14.48
C MET A 106 23.14 -1.08 -15.66
N THR A 107 22.36 -2.14 -15.49
CA THR A 107 22.02 -3.04 -16.59
C THR A 107 21.11 -2.34 -17.60
N LEU A 108 21.09 -2.84 -18.84
CA LEU A 108 20.23 -2.32 -19.91
C LEU A 108 18.74 -2.36 -19.53
N GLU A 109 18.33 -3.33 -18.71
CA GLU A 109 16.95 -3.50 -18.25
C GLU A 109 16.58 -2.49 -17.18
N SER A 110 17.47 -2.21 -16.21
CA SER A 110 17.26 -1.16 -15.22
C SER A 110 17.16 0.23 -15.86
N ALA A 111 17.96 0.51 -16.90
CA ALA A 111 17.85 1.75 -17.68
C ALA A 111 16.52 1.87 -18.45
N LYS A 112 16.01 0.76 -19.01
CA LYS A 112 14.68 0.70 -19.65
C LYS A 112 13.55 0.89 -18.63
N CYS A 113 13.68 0.31 -17.44
CA CYS A 113 12.71 0.50 -16.36
C CYS A 113 12.65 1.96 -15.91
N LEU A 114 13.80 2.59 -15.65
CA LEU A 114 13.88 4.01 -15.26
C LEU A 114 13.34 4.94 -16.33
N SER A 115 13.63 4.71 -17.61
CA SER A 115 13.09 5.52 -18.71
C SER A 115 11.58 5.36 -18.83
N THR A 116 11.06 4.14 -18.69
CA THR A 116 9.61 3.87 -18.66
C THR A 116 8.95 4.56 -17.47
N LEU A 117 9.55 4.47 -16.28
CA LEU A 117 9.11 5.16 -15.07
C LEU A 117 9.01 6.67 -15.32
N LYS A 118 10.09 7.32 -15.78
CA LYS A 118 10.09 8.77 -16.06
C LYS A 118 8.95 9.20 -17.00
N VAL A 119 8.68 8.43 -18.06
CA VAL A 119 7.56 8.70 -18.98
C VAL A 119 6.22 8.58 -18.26
N ARG A 120 6.02 7.55 -17.44
CA ARG A 120 4.79 7.32 -16.67
C ARG A 120 4.56 8.41 -15.63
N LEU A 121 5.60 8.84 -14.91
CA LEU A 121 5.49 9.93 -13.95
C LEU A 121 5.11 11.25 -14.63
N MET A 122 5.69 11.54 -15.81
CA MET A 122 5.29 12.72 -16.59
C MET A 122 3.85 12.64 -17.10
N GLN A 123 3.41 11.47 -17.56
CA GLN A 123 2.02 11.24 -17.95
C GLN A 123 1.05 11.44 -16.77
N ALA A 124 1.40 10.98 -15.57
CA ALA A 124 0.61 11.20 -14.36
C ALA A 124 0.50 12.69 -14.02
N LEU A 125 1.60 13.44 -14.11
CA LEU A 125 1.61 14.89 -13.91
C LEU A 125 0.66 15.61 -14.89
N VAL A 126 0.77 15.31 -16.19
CA VAL A 126 -0.10 15.90 -17.23
C VAL A 126 -1.56 15.54 -16.97
N CYS A 127 -1.83 14.27 -16.68
CA CYS A 127 -3.15 13.73 -16.37
C CYS A 127 -3.78 14.48 -15.18
N ASN A 128 -2.99 14.84 -14.17
CA ASN A 128 -3.47 15.59 -13.00
C ASN A 128 -3.43 17.12 -13.19
N GLY A 129 -3.15 17.61 -14.40
CA GLY A 129 -3.04 19.05 -14.67
C GLY A 129 -1.91 19.72 -13.89
N TYR A 130 -0.84 18.97 -13.62
CA TYR A 130 0.32 19.36 -12.84
C TYR A 130 -0.04 19.78 -11.41
N LYS A 131 -1.11 19.21 -10.83
CA LYS A 131 -1.57 19.52 -9.48
C LYS A 131 -1.40 18.34 -8.56
N CYS A 132 -1.10 18.62 -7.30
CA CYS A 132 -1.33 17.66 -6.23
C CYS A 132 -2.83 17.30 -6.23
N VAL A 133 -3.14 16.01 -6.31
CA VAL A 133 -4.54 15.55 -6.40
C VAL A 133 -5.34 15.76 -5.12
N ILE A 134 -4.65 15.99 -3.99
CA ILE A 134 -5.26 16.23 -2.68
C ILE A 134 -5.46 17.72 -2.42
N THR A 135 -4.38 18.50 -2.45
CA THR A 135 -4.43 19.93 -2.08
C THR A 135 -4.75 20.85 -3.25
N GLY A 136 -4.67 20.34 -4.49
CA GLY A 136 -4.81 21.12 -5.71
C GLY A 136 -3.63 22.07 -5.98
N LYS A 137 -2.62 22.16 -5.12
CA LYS A 137 -1.42 23.00 -5.36
C LYS A 137 -0.75 22.60 -6.67
N VAL A 138 -0.33 23.59 -7.45
CA VAL A 138 0.29 23.41 -8.77
C VAL A 138 1.79 23.18 -8.62
N ASP A 139 2.34 22.30 -9.44
CA ASP A 139 3.78 22.09 -9.56
C ASP A 139 4.48 23.38 -9.99
N SER A 140 5.45 23.79 -9.19
CA SER A 140 6.16 25.07 -9.35
C SER A 140 6.85 25.19 -10.71
N LYS A 141 7.31 24.09 -11.29
CA LYS A 141 7.96 24.09 -12.62
C LYS A 141 6.95 24.23 -13.77
N HIS A 142 5.66 24.00 -13.50
CA HIS A 142 4.58 23.99 -14.49
C HIS A 142 3.55 25.09 -14.23
N ALA A 143 3.84 26.05 -13.37
CA ALA A 143 2.95 27.17 -13.03
C ALA A 143 2.45 27.94 -14.27
N SER A 144 3.30 28.08 -15.30
CA SER A 144 2.94 28.74 -16.57
C SER A 144 1.95 27.94 -17.44
N GLN A 145 1.70 26.68 -17.11
CA GLN A 145 0.83 25.79 -17.87
C GLN A 145 -0.60 25.73 -17.31
N VAL A 146 -0.88 26.44 -16.21
CA VAL A 146 -2.16 26.39 -15.51
C VAL A 146 -2.78 27.79 -15.46
N THR A 147 -4.09 27.89 -15.73
CA THR A 147 -4.83 29.15 -15.78
C THR A 147 -5.26 29.70 -14.42
N THR A 148 -5.34 28.85 -13.39
CA THR A 148 -5.75 29.23 -12.04
C THR A 148 -4.82 28.59 -11.02
N LEU A 149 -4.16 29.44 -10.22
CA LEU A 149 -3.24 29.03 -9.16
C LEU A 149 -3.97 28.98 -7.82
N THR A 150 -4.00 27.79 -7.25
CA THR A 150 -4.51 27.48 -5.89
C THR A 150 -3.38 27.44 -4.85
N GLY A 151 -2.14 27.64 -5.29
CA GLY A 151 -0.90 27.50 -4.52
C GLY A 151 0.19 26.88 -5.39
N LEU A 152 1.45 27.04 -5.01
CA LEU A 152 2.60 26.44 -5.68
C LEU A 152 3.34 25.53 -4.71
N ASP A 153 3.76 24.37 -5.19
CA ASP A 153 4.61 23.45 -4.45
C ASP A 153 5.50 22.64 -5.40
N LYS A 154 6.42 21.85 -4.87
CA LYS A 154 7.06 20.78 -5.63
C LYS A 154 6.13 19.57 -5.60
N THR A 155 5.77 19.05 -6.77
CA THR A 155 5.02 17.80 -6.85
C THR A 155 5.89 16.65 -7.34
N GLU A 156 5.52 15.47 -6.90
CA GLU A 156 6.17 14.22 -7.24
C GLU A 156 5.09 13.20 -7.58
N ALA A 157 5.50 12.18 -8.34
CA ALA A 157 4.64 11.06 -8.60
C ALA A 157 4.83 10.04 -7.47
N ALA A 158 3.72 9.63 -6.86
CA ALA A 158 3.66 8.74 -5.72
C ALA A 158 2.94 7.47 -6.13
N HIS A 159 3.58 6.31 -5.93
CA HIS A 159 2.91 5.04 -6.18
C HIS A 159 1.87 4.75 -5.09
N ILE A 160 0.69 4.25 -5.47
CA ILE A 160 -0.35 3.84 -4.52
C ILE A 160 0.11 2.57 -3.78
N MET A 161 0.44 1.52 -4.55
CA MET A 161 1.17 0.36 -4.07
C MET A 161 2.65 0.57 -4.39
N PRO A 162 3.55 0.57 -3.38
CA PRO A 162 4.93 1.02 -3.55
C PRO A 162 5.72 0.27 -4.65
N PHE A 163 6.52 1.03 -5.39
CA PHE A 163 7.38 0.53 -6.48
C PHE A 163 8.30 -0.62 -6.05
N SER A 164 8.91 -0.50 -4.87
CA SER A 164 9.89 -1.46 -4.33
C SER A 164 9.29 -2.77 -3.79
N LEU A 165 7.96 -2.92 -3.81
CA LEU A 165 7.37 -4.27 -3.64
C LEU A 165 7.69 -5.17 -4.84
N ASN A 166 8.01 -4.56 -5.98
CA ASN A 166 8.38 -5.29 -7.17
C ASN A 166 9.90 -5.56 -7.16
N ASN A 167 10.28 -6.82 -7.30
CA ASN A 167 11.67 -7.16 -7.60
C ASN A 167 11.84 -7.05 -9.12
N PHE A 168 12.47 -5.98 -9.57
CA PHE A 168 13.05 -5.99 -10.91
C PHE A 168 14.26 -6.92 -10.85
N GLU A 169 14.32 -7.89 -11.76
CA GLU A 169 15.40 -8.87 -11.80
C GLU A 169 16.77 -8.15 -11.90
N GLU A 170 17.76 -8.73 -11.24
CA GLU A 170 19.17 -8.30 -11.17
C GLU A 170 19.50 -7.05 -10.34
N MET A 171 19.33 -7.18 -9.01
CA MET A 171 20.26 -6.48 -8.11
C MET A 171 21.59 -7.24 -8.08
N ASN A 172 22.72 -6.51 -8.06
CA ASN A 172 24.07 -7.05 -7.80
C ASN A 172 24.21 -7.48 -6.32
N VAL A 173 23.31 -8.35 -5.87
CA VAL A 173 23.31 -8.91 -4.51
C VAL A 173 23.83 -10.33 -4.55
N PRO A 174 24.53 -10.79 -3.49
CA PRO A 174 24.91 -12.19 -3.37
C PRO A 174 23.72 -13.12 -3.62
N MET A 175 23.93 -14.25 -4.32
CA MET A 175 22.86 -15.20 -4.70
C MET A 175 21.97 -15.63 -3.52
N VAL A 176 22.54 -15.73 -2.32
CA VAL A 176 21.81 -16.03 -1.08
C VAL A 176 20.84 -14.92 -0.67
N CYS A 177 21.18 -13.66 -0.91
CA CYS A 177 20.30 -12.50 -0.70
C CYS A 177 19.26 -12.41 -1.81
N TYR A 178 19.64 -12.71 -3.06
CA TYR A 178 18.72 -12.75 -4.20
C TYR A 178 17.59 -13.77 -4.00
N ASN A 179 17.91 -15.00 -3.61
CA ASN A 179 16.90 -16.03 -3.33
C ASN A 179 15.96 -15.59 -2.20
N ARG A 180 16.49 -14.89 -1.20
CA ARG A 180 15.72 -14.39 -0.06
C ARG A 180 14.79 -13.24 -0.46
N LEU A 181 15.27 -12.32 -1.28
CA LEU A 181 14.48 -11.26 -1.92
C LEU A 181 13.33 -11.85 -2.74
N MET A 182 13.59 -12.91 -3.52
CA MET A 182 12.58 -13.54 -4.37
C MET A 182 11.51 -14.28 -3.54
N LEU A 183 11.92 -14.99 -2.49
CA LEU A 183 11.00 -15.62 -1.55
C LEU A 183 10.15 -14.58 -0.81
N SER A 184 10.76 -13.50 -0.32
CA SER A 184 10.07 -12.40 0.34
C SER A 184 9.07 -11.71 -0.61
N SER A 185 9.49 -11.35 -1.83
CA SER A 185 8.58 -10.74 -2.81
C SER A 185 7.40 -11.66 -3.16
N THR A 186 7.65 -12.96 -3.36
CA THR A 186 6.57 -13.93 -3.60
C THR A 186 5.59 -14.00 -2.44
N ALA A 187 6.08 -14.02 -1.20
CA ALA A 187 5.25 -14.03 -0.01
C ALA A 187 4.43 -12.73 0.13
N ILE A 188 5.04 -11.57 -0.15
CA ILE A 188 4.39 -10.25 -0.15
C ILE A 188 3.23 -10.22 -1.16
N TRP A 189 3.49 -10.56 -2.42
CA TRP A 189 2.47 -10.54 -3.47
C TRP A 189 1.35 -11.56 -3.19
N THR A 190 1.69 -12.73 -2.65
CA THR A 190 0.70 -13.74 -2.24
C THR A 190 -0.18 -13.25 -1.09
N ALA A 191 0.41 -12.62 -0.08
CA ALA A 191 -0.31 -12.06 1.05
C ALA A 191 -1.24 -10.92 0.59
N LEU A 192 -0.76 -10.00 -0.24
CA LEU A 192 -1.55 -8.92 -0.81
C LEU A 192 -2.70 -9.42 -1.69
N GLN A 193 -2.48 -10.45 -2.52
CA GLN A 193 -3.53 -11.06 -3.33
C GLN A 193 -4.59 -11.75 -2.47
N THR A 194 -4.15 -12.46 -1.42
CA THR A 194 -5.03 -13.12 -0.45
C THR A 194 -5.89 -12.08 0.27
N PHE A 195 -5.27 -11.02 0.79
CA PHE A 195 -5.91 -9.92 1.51
C PHE A 195 -6.86 -9.12 0.63
N SER A 196 -6.43 -8.70 -0.55
CA SER A 196 -7.26 -7.92 -1.47
C SER A 196 -8.42 -8.75 -2.02
N GLY A 197 -8.23 -10.05 -2.24
CA GLY A 197 -9.16 -10.91 -2.97
C GLY A 197 -9.19 -10.63 -4.47
N HIS A 198 -8.23 -9.85 -4.98
CA HIS A 198 -8.09 -9.48 -6.39
C HIS A 198 -6.84 -10.12 -6.99
N ILE A 199 -6.88 -10.43 -8.28
CA ILE A 199 -5.69 -10.90 -9.01
C ILE A 199 -4.77 -9.70 -9.23
N LEU A 200 -3.52 -9.80 -8.74
CA LEU A 200 -2.54 -8.71 -8.77
C LEU A 200 -1.51 -8.82 -9.90
N ASP A 201 -1.62 -9.81 -10.78
CA ASP A 201 -0.66 -10.06 -11.87
C ASP A 201 -0.50 -8.85 -12.79
N GLY A 202 -1.58 -8.08 -13.00
CA GLY A 202 -1.55 -6.84 -13.79
C GLY A 202 -0.87 -5.66 -13.10
N LEU A 203 -0.64 -5.74 -11.79
CA LEU A 203 0.06 -4.72 -11.00
C LEU A 203 1.54 -5.08 -10.75
N LYS A 204 1.89 -6.38 -10.72
CA LYS A 204 3.27 -6.83 -10.57
C LYS A 204 4.11 -6.51 -11.83
N GLY A 205 5.43 -6.50 -11.71
CA GLY A 205 6.33 -6.32 -12.85
C GLY A 205 6.19 -4.92 -13.46
N ASN A 206 6.00 -4.87 -14.78
CA ASN A 206 5.80 -3.61 -15.50
C ASN A 206 4.51 -2.88 -15.10
N GLY A 207 3.52 -3.61 -14.55
CA GLY A 207 2.25 -3.07 -14.08
C GLY A 207 2.39 -2.07 -12.93
N ILE A 208 3.48 -2.15 -12.15
CA ILE A 208 3.67 -1.30 -10.97
C ILE A 208 3.79 0.17 -11.36
N ASN A 209 4.25 0.44 -12.58
CA ASN A 209 4.39 1.76 -13.17
C ASN A 209 3.15 2.21 -13.98
N SER A 210 2.05 1.46 -13.91
CA SER A 210 0.79 1.86 -14.54
C SER A 210 0.30 3.19 -13.95
N LEU A 211 -0.31 4.02 -14.80
CA LEU A 211 -0.92 5.28 -14.35
C LEU A 211 -2.06 5.05 -13.35
N GLU A 212 -2.65 3.85 -13.33
CA GLU A 212 -3.65 3.46 -12.34
C GLU A 212 -3.08 3.33 -10.92
N ASN A 213 -1.76 3.16 -10.79
CA ASN A 213 -1.03 2.99 -9.53
C ASN A 213 -0.19 4.23 -9.17
N VAL A 214 -0.36 5.37 -9.84
CA VAL A 214 0.46 6.57 -9.62
C VAL A 214 -0.42 7.79 -9.40
N LEU A 215 -0.19 8.51 -8.31
CA LEU A 215 -0.79 9.81 -7.99
C LEU A 215 0.23 10.93 -8.17
N THR A 216 -0.24 12.16 -8.39
CA THR A 216 0.60 13.36 -8.24
C THR A 216 0.36 13.96 -6.86
N LEU A 217 1.39 13.98 -6.01
CA LEU A 217 1.32 14.50 -4.65
C LEU A 217 2.39 15.57 -4.42
N GLU A 218 2.07 16.58 -3.62
CA GLU A 218 3.10 17.48 -3.06
C GLU A 218 3.82 16.79 -1.89
N ALA A 219 5.00 17.29 -1.51
CA ALA A 219 5.93 16.61 -0.62
C ALA A 219 5.31 16.14 0.72
N CYS A 220 4.55 16.99 1.39
CA CYS A 220 3.88 16.67 2.65
C CYS A 220 2.79 15.60 2.45
N MET A 221 1.99 15.71 1.38
CA MET A 221 0.98 14.69 1.07
C MET A 221 1.62 13.35 0.70
N HIS A 222 2.73 13.38 -0.05
CA HIS A 222 3.49 12.18 -0.43
C HIS A 222 4.05 11.49 0.82
N GLN A 223 4.61 12.26 1.74
CA GLN A 223 5.11 11.76 3.03
C GLN A 223 3.99 11.08 3.82
N MET A 224 2.87 11.78 4.09
CA MET A 224 1.75 11.23 4.87
C MET A 224 1.12 9.99 4.24
N PHE A 225 1.04 9.96 2.90
CA PHE A 225 0.52 8.81 2.16
C PHE A 225 1.45 7.58 2.28
N SER A 226 2.76 7.83 2.30
CA SER A 226 3.81 6.81 2.42
C SER A 226 3.95 6.26 3.83
N GLU A 227 3.72 7.12 4.82
CA GLU A 227 3.69 6.75 6.24
C GLU A 227 2.40 6.01 6.65
N LEU A 228 1.45 5.83 5.71
CA LEU A 228 0.16 5.19 5.94
C LEU A 228 -0.71 5.93 6.98
N VAL A 229 -0.50 7.24 7.14
CA VAL A 229 -1.32 8.12 7.98
C VAL A 229 -2.32 8.96 7.18
N LEU A 230 -2.28 8.84 5.85
CA LEU A 230 -3.26 9.39 4.92
C LEU A 230 -3.63 8.35 3.86
N ALA A 231 -4.92 8.20 3.57
CA ALA A 231 -5.39 7.33 2.49
C ALA A 231 -6.59 7.92 1.74
N LEU A 232 -6.85 7.38 0.54
CA LEU A 232 -7.99 7.72 -0.31
C LEU A 232 -8.95 6.53 -0.38
N GLU A 233 -10.15 6.67 0.16
CA GLU A 233 -11.18 5.63 0.11
C GLU A 233 -12.25 5.97 -0.94
N PRO A 234 -12.48 5.12 -1.97
CA PRO A 234 -13.52 5.38 -2.94
C PRO A 234 -14.91 5.40 -2.32
N ILE A 235 -15.76 6.29 -2.82
CA ILE A 235 -17.18 6.31 -2.48
C ILE A 235 -17.91 5.42 -3.49
N GLU A 236 -18.44 4.27 -3.04
CA GLU A 236 -19.04 3.22 -3.90
C GLU A 236 -20.09 3.76 -4.89
N ALA A 237 -20.89 4.76 -4.48
CA ALA A 237 -21.95 5.35 -5.30
C ALA A 237 -21.47 6.47 -6.26
N LYS A 238 -20.20 6.89 -6.19
CA LYS A 238 -19.68 8.05 -6.93
C LYS A 238 -18.34 7.72 -7.61
N PRO A 239 -18.34 7.43 -8.92
CA PRO A 239 -17.11 7.19 -9.67
C PRO A 239 -16.12 8.33 -9.49
N ASN A 240 -14.84 7.99 -9.31
CA ASN A 240 -13.73 8.93 -9.16
C ASN A 240 -13.80 9.85 -7.94
N VAL A 241 -14.72 9.62 -7.00
CA VAL A 241 -14.84 10.42 -5.78
C VAL A 241 -14.33 9.63 -4.59
N TYR A 242 -13.48 10.26 -3.78
CA TYR A 242 -12.77 9.61 -2.68
C TYR A 242 -12.87 10.44 -1.41
N CYS A 243 -13.14 9.78 -0.29
CA CYS A 243 -12.97 10.37 1.04
C CYS A 243 -11.49 10.34 1.42
N ILE A 244 -11.02 11.41 2.05
CA ILE A 244 -9.69 11.42 2.67
C ILE A 244 -9.82 10.83 4.08
N LEU A 245 -9.04 9.79 4.33
CA LEU A 245 -8.88 9.19 5.66
C LEU A 245 -7.54 9.63 6.24
N THR A 246 -7.53 10.02 7.51
CA THR A 246 -6.33 10.44 8.22
C THR A 246 -6.23 9.76 9.58
N TRP A 247 -5.00 9.58 10.05
CA TRP A 247 -4.69 8.97 11.34
C TRP A 247 -3.56 9.72 12.05
N ASP A 248 -3.41 9.43 13.35
CA ASP A 248 -2.34 9.93 14.22
C ASP A 248 -2.15 11.46 14.13
N TYR A 249 -0.93 11.97 13.99
CA TYR A 249 -0.63 13.40 13.98
C TYR A 249 -1.36 14.20 12.87
N VAL A 250 -1.90 13.51 11.86
CA VAL A 250 -2.66 14.11 10.75
C VAL A 250 -4.13 14.31 11.10
N THR A 251 -4.64 13.71 12.18
CA THR A 251 -6.06 13.93 12.57
C THR A 251 -6.33 15.39 12.95
N ASP A 252 -5.36 16.06 13.58
CA ASP A 252 -5.47 17.48 13.95
C ASP A 252 -5.34 18.42 12.75
N SER A 253 -4.75 17.97 11.62
CA SER A 253 -4.62 18.76 10.40
C SER A 253 -5.81 18.61 9.43
N ARG A 254 -6.85 17.87 9.83
CA ARG A 254 -8.06 17.64 9.02
C ARG A 254 -8.76 18.93 8.59
N GLU A 255 -8.66 20.01 9.37
CA GLU A 255 -9.23 21.31 9.01
C GLU A 255 -8.62 21.92 7.73
N PHE A 256 -7.40 21.51 7.36
CA PHE A 256 -6.68 22.01 6.20
C PHE A 256 -6.77 21.08 4.98
N LEU A 257 -7.41 19.92 5.12
CA LEU A 257 -7.59 18.94 4.05
C LEU A 257 -9.06 18.94 3.58
N PRO A 258 -9.31 18.77 2.27
CA PRO A 258 -10.66 18.54 1.82
C PRO A 258 -11.20 17.21 2.37
N GLU A 259 -12.47 17.18 2.75
CA GLU A 259 -13.10 15.94 3.20
C GLU A 259 -13.20 14.90 2.07
N VAL A 260 -13.45 15.40 0.86
CA VAL A 260 -13.66 14.60 -0.35
C VAL A 260 -12.93 15.22 -1.51
N ILE A 261 -12.32 14.38 -2.35
CA ILE A 261 -11.67 14.79 -3.61
C ILE A 261 -12.28 14.06 -4.80
N THR A 262 -12.12 14.63 -5.98
CA THR A 262 -12.47 13.98 -7.25
C THR A 262 -11.21 13.83 -8.10
N LEU A 263 -10.88 12.59 -8.43
CA LEU A 263 -9.70 12.27 -9.24
C LEU A 263 -10.11 12.20 -10.72
N ASN A 264 -9.82 13.24 -11.49
CA ASN A 264 -10.10 13.27 -12.92
C ASN A 264 -8.80 13.39 -13.71
N CYS A 265 -8.60 12.52 -14.69
CA CYS A 265 -7.53 12.65 -15.64
C CYS A 265 -7.90 13.66 -16.73
N ILE A 266 -7.07 14.67 -16.94
CA ILE A 266 -7.13 15.53 -18.11
C ILE A 266 -6.83 14.67 -19.34
N PHE A 267 -7.74 14.70 -20.30
CA PHE A 267 -7.63 13.94 -21.54
C PHE A 267 -6.27 14.19 -22.22
N ILE A 268 -5.47 13.15 -22.34
CA ILE A 268 -4.24 13.17 -23.14
C ILE A 268 -4.62 12.70 -24.54
N PRO A 269 -4.57 13.56 -25.59
CA PRO A 269 -4.76 13.11 -26.96
C PRO A 269 -3.82 11.92 -27.23
N HIS A 270 -4.30 10.92 -27.97
CA HIS A 270 -3.61 9.63 -28.22
C HIS A 270 -3.67 8.59 -27.08
N MET A 271 -4.17 8.94 -25.88
CA MET A 271 -4.54 7.98 -24.84
C MET A 271 -6.06 7.84 -24.79
N HIS A 272 -6.62 7.06 -25.71
CA HIS A 272 -8.06 6.85 -25.85
C HIS A 272 -8.68 6.30 -24.53
N GLY A 273 -9.31 7.19 -23.73
CA GLY A 273 -10.29 6.85 -22.70
C GLY A 273 -9.82 6.11 -21.45
N LEU A 274 -8.51 6.06 -21.15
CA LEU A 274 -7.97 4.94 -20.37
C LEU A 274 -7.25 5.23 -19.04
N VAL A 275 -7.49 6.36 -18.35
CA VAL A 275 -6.82 6.55 -17.05
C VAL A 275 -7.82 7.00 -16.00
N SER A 276 -8.59 6.04 -15.51
CA SER A 276 -9.22 6.14 -14.20
C SER A 276 -8.22 5.61 -13.18
N PHE A 277 -7.88 6.39 -12.16
CA PHE A 277 -7.20 5.89 -10.99
C PHE A 277 -7.92 4.63 -10.52
N SER A 278 -7.20 3.52 -10.31
CA SER A 278 -7.86 2.26 -9.98
C SER A 278 -8.45 2.37 -8.57
N PRO A 279 -9.79 2.25 -8.43
CA PRO A 279 -10.41 2.18 -7.10
C PRO A 279 -9.90 0.98 -6.31
N THR A 280 -9.44 -0.08 -7.01
CA THR A 280 -8.91 -1.29 -6.39
C THR A 280 -7.62 -1.01 -5.59
N TRP A 281 -6.66 -0.27 -6.17
CA TRP A 281 -5.37 0.00 -5.50
C TRP A 281 -5.50 0.99 -4.36
N THR A 282 -6.31 2.03 -4.56
CA THR A 282 -6.65 3.00 -3.51
C THR A 282 -7.40 2.33 -2.35
N THR A 283 -8.38 1.46 -2.62
CA THR A 283 -9.05 0.67 -1.58
C THR A 283 -8.06 -0.24 -0.85
N CYS A 284 -7.17 -0.92 -1.58
CA CYS A 284 -6.15 -1.78 -0.98
C CYS A 284 -5.25 -1.02 0.00
N HIS A 285 -4.72 0.13 -0.43
CA HIS A 285 -3.91 1.02 0.41
C HIS A 285 -4.69 1.54 1.63
N ALA A 286 -5.91 2.02 1.44
CA ALA A 286 -6.77 2.48 2.54
C ALA A 286 -7.09 1.37 3.55
N SER A 287 -7.34 0.15 3.08
CA SER A 287 -7.53 -1.02 3.91
C SER A 287 -6.28 -1.35 4.73
N ILE A 288 -5.08 -1.28 4.13
CA ILE A 288 -3.80 -1.47 4.83
C ILE A 288 -3.63 -0.43 5.94
N CYS A 289 -3.93 0.84 5.67
CA CYS A 289 -3.90 1.91 6.67
C CYS A 289 -4.88 1.61 7.83
N LYS A 290 -6.13 1.22 7.51
CA LYS A 290 -7.13 0.83 8.52
C LYS A 290 -6.66 -0.33 9.39
N VAL A 291 -6.01 -1.34 8.80
CA VAL A 291 -5.44 -2.47 9.54
C VAL A 291 -4.32 -2.01 10.47
N LEU A 292 -3.34 -1.26 9.96
CA LEU A 292 -2.22 -0.75 10.75
C LEU A 292 -2.70 0.00 11.99
N HIS A 293 -3.59 0.98 11.80
CA HIS A 293 -4.05 1.85 12.89
C HIS A 293 -5.01 1.16 13.84
N THR A 294 -5.95 0.35 13.34
CA THR A 294 -6.90 -0.38 14.22
C THR A 294 -6.20 -1.49 15.01
N SER A 295 -5.13 -2.08 14.47
CA SER A 295 -4.39 -3.13 15.16
C SER A 295 -3.57 -2.64 16.35
N GLY A 296 -3.25 -1.34 16.39
CA GLY A 296 -2.40 -0.72 17.43
C GLY A 296 -0.89 -0.77 17.13
N HIS A 297 -0.46 -1.27 15.97
CA HIS A 297 0.96 -1.42 15.65
C HIS A 297 1.61 -0.19 15.01
N ALA A 298 0.86 0.86 14.67
CA ALA A 298 1.39 2.07 14.00
C ALA A 298 2.64 2.62 14.72
N LYS A 299 2.51 2.95 16.01
CA LYS A 299 3.59 3.51 16.83
C LYS A 299 4.76 2.56 17.04
N GLU A 300 4.52 1.26 17.01
CA GLU A 300 5.59 0.26 17.11
C GLU A 300 6.43 0.27 15.83
N LEU A 301 5.77 0.27 14.67
CA LEU A 301 6.45 0.29 13.37
C LEU A 301 7.19 1.60 13.13
N ASP A 302 6.61 2.74 13.51
CA ASP A 302 7.28 4.04 13.38
C ASP A 302 8.59 4.05 14.19
N ARG A 303 8.58 3.56 15.44
CA ARG A 303 9.80 3.43 16.26
C ARG A 303 10.84 2.51 15.63
N ILE A 304 10.42 1.36 15.11
CA ILE A 304 11.34 0.41 14.45
C ILE A 304 12.02 1.08 13.25
N LEU A 305 11.28 1.86 12.45
CA LEU A 305 11.83 2.54 11.28
C LEU A 305 12.72 3.72 11.67
N GLU A 306 12.34 4.52 12.67
CA GLU A 306 13.16 5.61 13.22
C GLU A 306 14.50 5.09 13.77
N ASP A 307 14.48 4.03 14.59
CA ASP A 307 15.69 3.41 15.15
C ASP A 307 16.64 2.93 14.03
N LEU A 308 16.08 2.47 12.90
CA LEU A 308 16.87 2.03 11.74
C LEU A 308 17.49 3.18 10.97
N ASP A 309 16.74 4.26 10.76
CA ASP A 309 17.25 5.45 10.06
C ASP A 309 18.34 6.17 10.88
N ASP A 310 18.23 6.17 12.21
CA ASP A 310 19.22 6.76 13.14
C ASP A 310 20.50 5.91 13.29
N GLY A 311 20.63 4.80 12.56
CA GLY A 311 21.74 3.85 12.70
C GLY A 311 21.74 3.10 14.05
N GLY A 312 20.64 3.21 14.79
CA GLY A 312 20.39 2.63 16.09
C GLY A 312 20.08 1.14 15.98
N ILE A 313 21.11 0.30 15.84
CA ILE A 313 21.00 -1.13 16.13
C ILE A 313 20.88 -1.37 17.66
N SER A 314 20.20 -0.50 18.42
CA SER A 314 20.09 -0.55 19.89
C SER A 314 18.78 -1.13 20.40
N ALA A 315 17.75 -1.28 19.56
CA ALA A 315 16.56 -2.08 19.89
C ALA A 315 16.77 -3.59 19.65
N LEU A 316 18.02 -4.07 19.72
CA LEU A 316 18.38 -5.49 19.68
C LEU A 316 17.99 -6.18 21.00
N SER A 317 16.70 -6.27 21.30
CA SER A 317 16.22 -7.34 22.17
C SER A 317 16.15 -8.64 21.36
N HIS A 318 16.56 -9.72 22.01
CA HIS A 318 16.82 -11.09 21.56
C HIS A 318 15.71 -11.85 20.79
N ASP A 319 14.69 -11.18 20.24
CA ASP A 319 13.54 -11.83 19.62
C ASP A 319 13.74 -12.04 18.11
N SER A 320 13.61 -13.30 17.69
CA SER A 320 13.68 -13.72 16.28
C SER A 320 12.70 -12.95 15.37
N SER A 321 11.57 -12.49 15.92
CA SER A 321 10.58 -11.70 15.20
C SER A 321 11.11 -10.33 14.73
N MET A 322 12.05 -9.72 15.46
CA MET A 322 12.65 -8.44 15.07
C MET A 322 13.73 -8.62 14.00
N ALA A 323 14.44 -9.75 14.02
CA ALA A 323 15.39 -10.10 12.96
C ALA A 323 14.70 -10.29 11.61
N ASP A 324 13.55 -10.98 11.60
CA ASP A 324 12.74 -11.16 10.39
C ASP A 324 12.19 -9.82 9.87
N LEU A 325 11.80 -8.91 10.76
CA LEU A 325 11.34 -7.56 10.41
C LEU A 325 12.46 -6.71 9.80
N LEU A 326 13.61 -6.68 10.46
CA LEU A 326 14.80 -5.98 9.99
C LEU A 326 15.22 -6.49 8.61
N GLU A 327 15.18 -7.80 8.41
CA GLU A 327 15.45 -8.39 7.11
C GLU A 327 14.50 -7.83 6.04
N VAL A 328 13.18 -7.85 6.28
CA VAL A 328 12.19 -7.29 5.34
C VAL A 328 12.41 -5.80 5.07
N VAL A 329 12.70 -5.00 6.09
CA VAL A 329 12.96 -3.56 5.93
C VAL A 329 14.22 -3.31 5.08
N LEU A 330 15.29 -4.06 5.33
CA LEU A 330 16.53 -3.96 4.55
C LEU A 330 16.33 -4.42 3.10
N LEU A 331 15.62 -5.53 2.90
CA LEU A 331 15.32 -6.06 1.57
C LEU A 331 14.48 -5.07 0.74
N THR A 332 13.51 -4.38 1.36
CA THR A 332 12.72 -3.34 0.69
C THR A 332 13.48 -2.03 0.46
N ALA A 333 14.53 -1.74 1.25
CA ALA A 333 15.42 -0.59 1.04
C ALA A 333 16.39 -0.81 -0.13
N VAL A 334 17.00 -1.99 -0.20
CA VAL A 334 17.88 -2.37 -1.32
C VAL A 334 17.12 -2.36 -2.64
N ALA A 335 15.80 -2.60 -2.64
CA ALA A 335 14.99 -2.63 -3.85
C ALA A 335 14.86 -1.28 -4.59
N VAL A 336 15.28 -0.18 -3.96
CA VAL A 336 15.21 1.20 -4.48
C VAL A 336 16.59 1.72 -4.92
N SER A 337 17.66 1.07 -4.45
CA SER A 337 19.06 1.51 -4.61
C SER A 337 19.64 1.13 -5.97
#